data_AF-A0AAU3FTK9-F1
#
_entry.id   AF-A0AAU3FTK9-F1
#
_cell.length_a   1.000
_cell.length_b   1.000
_cell.length_c   1.000
_cell.angle_alpha   90.00
_cell.angle_beta   90.00
_cell.angle_gamma   90.00
#
_symmetry.space_group_name_H-M   'P 1'
#
loop_
_entity.id
_entity.type
_entity.pdbx_description
1 polymer ?
#
loop_
_entity_poly.entity_id
_entity_poly.type
_entity_poly.pdbx_seq_one_letter_code
_entity_poly.pdbx_strand_id
1 'polypeptide(L)'
;MRRTLLPLAALALVLVAGGCKIEVNGGATPGPGGTNVPSDSPVADPPFGDGSSANDNVSPPAKVPALTCDQVAESELGSTKVRYNNYPDPIPLTEGRWAGEDGVVVALQPPCAIGDLTGDGAADALRAIMLDGGGTGKFWGIVLWRNVKGAPAYVGTVDLGDRTPIEKVTISAGQAQVVYLTRPDDASMVELVIERTATYRLIGNKLEEIGYVDKPHS
;
A
#
# COMPACT_ATOMS: atom_id res chain seq x y z
N MET A 1 -54.39 31.37 8.28
CA MET A 1 -55.30 30.45 9.01
C MET A 1 -55.14 29.09 8.35
N ARG A 2 -54.76 27.96 8.97
CA ARG A 2 -54.68 27.48 10.35
C ARG A 2 -53.36 26.69 10.52
N ARG A 3 -52.81 26.77 11.74
CA ARG A 3 -51.74 25.92 12.28
C ARG A 3 -52.33 24.57 12.72
N THR A 4 -51.56 23.50 12.62
CA THR A 4 -51.58 22.31 13.52
C THR A 4 -50.46 21.36 13.11
N LEU A 5 -49.33 21.30 13.82
CA LEU A 5 -49.02 20.55 15.06
C LEU A 5 -48.51 19.12 14.79
N LEU A 6 -47.19 18.95 14.97
CA LEU A 6 -46.52 17.70 15.30
C LEU A 6 -46.97 17.17 16.67
N PRO A 7 -46.83 15.85 16.90
CA PRO A 7 -46.29 15.41 18.18
C PRO A 7 -45.08 14.49 18.04
N LEU A 8 -44.15 14.71 18.96
CA LEU A 8 -43.00 13.87 19.29
C LEU A 8 -43.44 12.45 19.70
N ALA A 9 -42.67 11.45 19.30
CA ALA A 9 -42.58 10.17 19.99
C ALA A 9 -41.12 9.92 20.37
N ALA A 10 -40.89 9.86 21.67
CA ALA A 10 -39.64 9.48 22.32
C ALA A 10 -39.66 7.98 22.71
N LEU A 11 -38.53 7.49 23.22
CA LEU A 11 -38.21 6.15 23.80
C LEU A 11 -37.77 5.07 22.77
N ALA A 12 -36.72 4.28 23.00
CA ALA A 12 -35.93 4.03 24.20
C ALA A 12 -34.49 3.57 23.87
N LEU A 13 -33.58 3.91 24.77
CA LEU A 13 -32.19 3.48 24.85
C LEU A 13 -32.13 2.05 25.42
N VAL A 14 -31.45 1.12 24.75
CA VAL A 14 -31.11 -0.19 25.32
C VAL A 14 -29.59 -0.34 25.36
N LEU A 15 -29.04 -0.22 26.57
CA LEU A 15 -27.68 -0.59 26.94
C LEU A 15 -27.64 -2.10 27.22
N VAL A 16 -26.86 -2.86 26.46
CA VAL A 16 -26.47 -4.22 26.84
C VAL A 16 -24.99 -4.20 27.21
N ALA A 17 -24.74 -4.19 28.52
CA ALA A 17 -23.43 -4.50 29.10
C ALA A 17 -23.31 -6.02 29.23
N GLY A 18 -22.49 -6.63 28.38
CA GLY A 18 -22.08 -8.02 28.48
C GLY A 18 -20.59 -8.10 28.81
N GLY A 19 -20.25 -8.11 30.09
CA GLY A 19 -18.90 -8.43 30.56
C GLY A 19 -18.79 -9.91 30.88
N CYS A 20 -17.77 -10.59 30.35
CA CYS A 20 -17.27 -11.84 30.91
C CYS A 20 -15.74 -11.90 30.79
N LYS A 21 -15.13 -11.62 31.94
CA LYS A 21 -13.92 -12.14 32.59
C LYS A 21 -12.81 -12.77 31.73
N ILE A 22 -11.63 -12.16 31.91
CA ILE A 22 -10.28 -12.62 31.62
C ILE A 22 -9.92 -13.76 32.58
N GLU A 23 -9.45 -14.90 32.08
CA GLU A 23 -8.73 -15.89 32.87
C GLU A 23 -7.22 -15.66 32.73
N VAL A 24 -6.62 -15.14 33.80
CA VAL A 24 -5.17 -15.11 34.01
C VAL A 24 -4.82 -16.38 34.78
N ASN A 25 -4.08 -17.30 34.15
CA ASN A 25 -3.52 -18.43 34.87
C ASN A 25 -2.07 -18.09 35.28
N GLY A 26 -1.91 -17.75 36.56
CA GLY A 26 -0.63 -17.44 37.17
C GLY A 26 -0.44 -18.25 38.44
N GLY A 27 0.66 -19.01 38.48
CA GLY A 27 1.37 -19.37 39.71
C GLY A 27 1.25 -20.81 40.18
N ALA A 28 2.36 -21.56 40.15
CA ALA A 28 3.00 -22.11 41.35
C ALA A 28 4.28 -22.91 41.03
N THR A 29 5.42 -22.41 41.53
CA THR A 29 6.54 -23.19 42.09
C THR A 29 6.59 -22.85 43.59
N PRO A 30 7.09 -23.70 44.54
CA PRO A 30 8.46 -24.26 44.50
C PRO A 30 8.76 -25.62 45.24
N GLY A 31 9.85 -26.27 44.79
CA GLY A 31 10.83 -27.05 45.60
C GLY A 31 10.56 -28.54 45.88
N PRO A 32 11.50 -29.28 46.51
CA PRO A 32 12.97 -29.23 46.42
C PRO A 32 13.65 -30.64 46.33
N GLY A 33 14.93 -30.68 45.90
CA GLY A 33 15.94 -31.64 46.39
C GLY A 33 16.03 -33.03 45.74
N GLY A 34 17.26 -33.46 45.44
CA GLY A 34 17.55 -34.87 45.12
C GLY A 34 18.75 -35.10 44.20
N THR A 35 19.96 -34.78 44.68
CA THR A 35 21.24 -35.27 44.17
C THR A 35 21.27 -36.80 44.00
N ASN A 36 21.90 -37.30 42.92
CA ASN A 36 22.79 -38.47 42.94
C ASN A 36 23.61 -38.59 41.63
N VAL A 37 24.93 -38.52 41.77
CA VAL A 37 25.99 -38.97 40.83
C VAL A 37 26.82 -39.97 41.64
N PRO A 38 27.21 -41.16 41.12
CA PRO A 38 28.56 -41.37 40.52
C PRO A 38 28.60 -42.39 39.35
N SER A 39 29.32 -42.11 38.25
CA SER A 39 30.72 -42.51 37.89
C SER A 39 30.93 -43.97 37.45
N ASP A 40 31.35 -44.18 36.20
CA ASP A 40 32.63 -44.82 35.76
C ASP A 40 32.66 -44.95 34.21
N SER A 41 33.49 -44.19 33.47
CA SER A 41 34.89 -44.48 33.04
C SER A 41 34.93 -45.26 31.68
N PRO A 42 36.06 -45.30 30.92
CA PRO A 42 36.29 -44.49 29.71
C PRO A 42 36.47 -45.33 28.43
N VAL A 43 36.22 -44.78 27.23
CA VAL A 43 36.68 -45.42 25.97
C VAL A 43 37.27 -44.38 25.02
N ALA A 44 38.46 -44.74 24.54
CA ALA A 44 39.44 -44.01 23.75
C ALA A 44 38.98 -43.58 22.32
N ASP A 45 39.47 -42.41 21.87
CA ASP A 45 39.78 -42.08 20.46
C ASP A 45 41.02 -42.89 19.98
N PRO A 46 41.44 -43.00 18.69
CA PRO A 46 41.14 -42.21 17.45
C PRO A 46 40.97 -43.17 16.20
N PRO A 47 41.12 -42.81 14.89
CA PRO A 47 41.59 -41.56 14.27
C PRO A 47 40.79 -40.97 13.08
N PHE A 48 41.09 -39.69 12.84
CA PHE A 48 40.99 -38.91 11.61
C PHE A 48 40.40 -39.61 10.38
N GLY A 49 39.14 -39.30 10.09
CA GLY A 49 38.57 -39.38 8.75
C GLY A 49 38.64 -38.02 8.08
N ASP A 50 39.51 -37.91 7.09
CA ASP A 50 39.61 -36.86 6.09
C ASP A 50 38.41 -36.90 5.12
N GLY A 51 37.22 -36.67 5.65
CA GLY A 51 35.99 -36.52 4.88
C GLY A 51 35.80 -35.09 4.42
N SER A 52 36.59 -34.66 3.43
CA SER A 52 36.22 -33.51 2.60
C SER A 52 34.87 -33.82 1.94
N SER A 53 33.82 -33.13 2.36
CA SER A 53 32.54 -33.14 1.67
C SER A 53 31.96 -31.74 1.69
N ALA A 54 32.04 -31.16 0.50
CA ALA A 54 31.25 -30.08 -0.03
C ALA A 54 31.21 -28.79 0.79
N ASN A 55 31.87 -27.77 0.24
CA ASN A 55 31.49 -26.39 0.44
C ASN A 55 29.98 -26.25 0.25
N ASP A 56 29.22 -26.18 1.35
CA ASP A 56 27.91 -25.56 1.38
C ASP A 56 28.11 -24.07 1.15
N ASN A 57 28.41 -23.72 -0.09
CA ASN A 57 28.36 -22.36 -0.57
C ASN A 57 26.88 -22.02 -0.69
N VAL A 58 26.25 -21.73 0.45
CA VAL A 58 24.91 -21.16 0.52
C VAL A 58 25.02 -19.79 -0.14
N SER A 59 24.77 -19.78 -1.45
CA SER A 59 24.65 -18.54 -2.21
C SER A 59 23.58 -17.70 -1.51
N PRO A 60 23.85 -16.43 -1.16
CA PRO A 60 22.84 -15.55 -0.59
C PRO A 60 21.58 -15.58 -1.46
N PRO A 61 20.37 -15.54 -0.87
CA PRO A 61 19.14 -15.47 -1.65
C PRO A 61 19.26 -14.35 -2.69
N ALA A 62 19.03 -14.68 -3.95
CA ALA A 62 19.08 -13.69 -5.03
C ALA A 62 18.08 -12.57 -4.70
N LYS A 63 18.58 -11.33 -4.62
CA LYS A 63 17.75 -10.15 -4.38
C LYS A 63 16.72 -10.01 -5.50
N VAL A 64 15.44 -9.84 -5.14
CA VAL A 64 14.37 -9.59 -6.12
C VAL A 64 14.71 -8.31 -6.89
N PRO A 65 14.72 -8.32 -8.24
CA PRO A 65 14.94 -7.11 -9.02
C PRO A 65 13.90 -6.04 -8.71
N ALA A 66 14.33 -4.78 -8.61
CA ALA A 66 13.42 -3.65 -8.46
C ALA A 66 12.50 -3.52 -9.67
N LEU A 67 11.26 -3.03 -9.46
CA LEU A 67 10.42 -2.63 -10.58
C LEU A 67 11.02 -1.43 -11.31
N THR A 68 10.65 -1.25 -12.58
CA THR A 68 10.96 -0.06 -13.37
C THR A 68 9.70 0.66 -13.83
N CYS A 69 9.83 1.94 -14.16
CA CYS A 69 8.75 2.74 -14.71
C CYS A 69 8.27 2.19 -16.08
N ASP A 70 9.17 1.59 -16.85
CA ASP A 70 8.83 0.98 -18.14
C ASP A 70 8.03 -0.32 -17.94
N GLN A 71 8.38 -1.12 -16.94
CA GLN A 71 7.60 -2.32 -16.61
C GLN A 71 6.15 -1.99 -16.25
N VAL A 72 5.91 -0.92 -15.48
CA VAL A 72 4.53 -0.51 -15.17
C VAL A 72 3.82 0.14 -16.36
N ALA A 73 4.56 0.73 -17.31
CA ALA A 73 3.99 1.26 -18.55
C ALA A 73 3.41 0.16 -19.46
N GLU A 74 3.96 -1.05 -19.39
CA GLU A 74 3.49 -2.24 -20.12
C GLU A 74 2.63 -3.18 -19.26
N SER A 75 2.14 -2.70 -18.11
CA SER A 75 1.39 -3.51 -17.13
C SER A 75 -0.13 -3.32 -17.24
N GLU A 76 -0.87 -3.87 -16.28
CA GLU A 76 -2.32 -3.72 -16.20
C GLU A 76 -2.74 -2.80 -15.05
N LEU A 77 -3.87 -2.12 -15.24
CA LEU A 77 -4.62 -1.47 -14.16
C LEU A 77 -5.77 -2.36 -13.74
N GLY A 78 -5.90 -2.57 -12.44
CA GLY A 78 -6.88 -3.49 -11.89
C GLY A 78 -6.37 -4.93 -11.85
N SER A 79 -7.20 -5.79 -11.28
CA SER A 79 -7.01 -7.23 -11.14
C SER A 79 -8.38 -7.88 -10.92
N THR A 80 -8.41 -9.21 -10.87
CA THR A 80 -9.62 -9.96 -10.50
C THR A 80 -10.13 -9.67 -9.08
N LYS A 81 -9.27 -9.16 -8.19
CA LYS A 81 -9.59 -8.88 -6.78
C LYS A 81 -9.83 -7.40 -6.50
N VAL A 82 -9.16 -6.53 -7.24
CA VAL A 82 -9.22 -5.07 -7.07
C VAL A 82 -9.42 -4.45 -8.43
N ARG A 83 -10.61 -3.92 -8.69
CA ARG A 83 -10.95 -3.28 -9.96
C ARG A 83 -10.41 -1.86 -10.00
N TYR A 84 -9.94 -1.44 -11.18
CA TYR A 84 -9.68 -0.03 -11.46
C TYR A 84 -10.97 0.60 -12.00
N ASN A 85 -11.46 1.68 -11.36
CA ASN A 85 -12.64 2.45 -11.78
C ASN A 85 -13.85 1.61 -12.21
N ASN A 86 -14.12 0.52 -11.48
CA ASN A 86 -15.20 -0.44 -11.75
C ASN A 86 -15.13 -1.19 -13.09
N TYR A 87 -14.05 -1.08 -13.86
CA TYR A 87 -13.87 -1.91 -15.03
C TYR A 87 -13.92 -3.39 -14.62
N PRO A 88 -14.69 -4.22 -15.34
CA PRO A 88 -14.89 -5.62 -14.96
C PRO A 88 -13.59 -6.43 -15.08
N ASP A 89 -12.81 -6.12 -16.12
CA ASP A 89 -11.54 -6.75 -16.46
C ASP A 89 -10.37 -5.78 -16.25
N PRO A 90 -9.16 -6.29 -15.97
CA PRO A 90 -7.96 -5.47 -15.94
C PRO A 90 -7.74 -4.74 -17.27
N ILE A 91 -7.29 -3.49 -17.20
CA ILE A 91 -7.00 -2.67 -18.36
C ILE A 91 -5.53 -2.85 -18.75
N PRO A 92 -5.21 -3.38 -19.95
CA PRO A 92 -3.84 -3.46 -20.41
C PRO A 92 -3.34 -2.08 -20.82
N LEU A 93 -2.16 -1.71 -20.34
CA LEU A 93 -1.44 -0.52 -20.79
C LEU A 93 -0.42 -0.90 -21.85
N THR A 94 -0.25 -0.02 -22.82
CA THR A 94 0.86 -0.05 -23.78
C THR A 94 1.50 1.33 -23.77
N GLU A 95 2.79 1.39 -23.48
CA GLU A 95 3.53 2.65 -23.27
C GLU A 95 2.86 3.57 -22.23
N GLY A 96 2.21 2.96 -21.23
CA GLY A 96 1.51 3.64 -20.14
C GLY A 96 0.16 4.21 -20.55
N ARG A 97 -0.40 3.82 -21.70
CA ARG A 97 -1.67 4.34 -22.20
C ARG A 97 -2.65 3.22 -22.52
N TRP A 98 -3.93 3.52 -22.30
CA TRP A 98 -5.05 2.75 -22.80
C TRP A 98 -6.14 3.68 -23.33
N ALA A 99 -6.85 3.24 -24.37
CA ALA A 99 -8.04 3.91 -24.87
C ALA A 99 -9.15 2.89 -25.05
N GLY A 100 -10.27 3.11 -24.36
CA GLY A 100 -11.45 2.28 -24.44
C GLY A 100 -12.31 2.60 -25.66
N GLU A 101 -13.13 1.64 -26.06
CA GLU A 101 -14.16 1.81 -27.10
C GLU A 101 -15.25 2.81 -26.66
N ASP A 102 -15.40 3.00 -25.34
CA ASP A 102 -16.25 4.00 -24.70
C ASP A 102 -15.71 5.44 -24.82
N GLY A 103 -14.53 5.62 -25.44
CA GLY A 103 -13.87 6.91 -25.58
C GLY A 103 -13.09 7.36 -24.35
N VAL A 104 -13.04 6.55 -23.29
CA VAL A 104 -12.23 6.82 -22.10
C VAL A 104 -10.76 6.61 -22.45
N VAL A 105 -9.92 7.58 -22.08
CA VAL A 105 -8.46 7.46 -22.19
C VAL A 105 -7.87 7.45 -20.80
N VAL A 106 -6.97 6.49 -20.56
CA VAL A 106 -6.17 6.40 -19.36
C VAL A 106 -4.72 6.54 -19.75
N ALA A 107 -3.98 7.42 -19.07
CA ALA A 107 -2.58 7.66 -19.36
C ALA A 107 -1.78 7.82 -18.06
N LEU A 108 -0.78 6.97 -17.88
CA LEU A 108 0.25 7.16 -16.88
C LEU A 108 1.08 8.40 -17.23
N GLN A 109 1.31 9.23 -16.22
CA GLN A 109 1.98 10.51 -16.36
C GLN A 109 3.50 10.35 -16.11
N PRO A 110 4.32 11.35 -16.49
CA PRO A 110 5.77 11.27 -16.30
C PRO A 110 6.23 11.01 -14.86
N PRO A 111 5.61 11.60 -13.80
CA PRO A 111 6.03 11.33 -12.43
C PRO A 111 5.88 9.84 -12.08
N CYS A 112 7.01 9.21 -11.83
CA CYS A 112 7.14 7.81 -11.42
C CYS A 112 8.19 7.69 -10.32
N ALA A 113 7.91 6.86 -9.32
CA ALA A 113 8.81 6.56 -8.22
C ALA A 113 8.96 5.06 -8.05
N ILE A 114 10.20 4.63 -7.81
CA ILE A 114 10.56 3.25 -7.48
C ILE A 114 11.11 3.25 -6.05
N GLY A 115 10.63 2.33 -5.21
CA GLY A 115 11.09 2.19 -3.83
C GLY A 115 10.26 1.19 -3.05
N ASP A 116 10.80 0.73 -1.92
CA ASP A 116 10.11 -0.24 -1.06
C ASP A 116 9.01 0.48 -0.24
N LEU A 117 7.75 0.30 -0.65
CA LEU A 117 6.58 0.87 0.01
C LEU A 117 5.85 -0.17 0.87
N THR A 118 5.97 -1.46 0.51
CA THR A 118 5.38 -2.59 1.23
C THR A 118 6.22 -3.05 2.43
N GLY A 119 7.50 -2.69 2.50
CA GLY A 119 8.45 -3.07 3.55
C GLY A 119 8.98 -4.50 3.40
N ASP A 120 8.82 -5.13 2.24
CA ASP A 120 9.24 -6.52 1.99
C ASP A 120 10.66 -6.62 1.38
N GLY A 121 11.36 -5.49 1.23
CA GLY A 121 12.70 -5.40 0.69
C GLY A 121 12.76 -5.45 -0.85
N ALA A 122 11.64 -5.66 -1.53
CA ALA A 122 11.53 -5.53 -2.98
C ALA A 122 10.98 -4.13 -3.34
N ALA A 123 11.65 -3.44 -4.26
CA ALA A 123 11.20 -2.10 -4.65
C ALA A 123 9.94 -2.16 -5.52
N ASP A 124 8.90 -1.50 -5.04
CA ASP A 124 7.60 -1.28 -5.66
C ASP A 124 7.63 -0.07 -6.62
N ALA A 125 6.51 0.18 -7.29
CA ALA A 125 6.36 1.30 -8.21
C ALA A 125 5.10 2.11 -7.91
N LEU A 126 5.23 3.44 -7.84
CA LEU A 126 4.13 4.38 -7.77
C LEU A 126 4.20 5.32 -8.96
N ARG A 127 3.10 5.49 -9.68
CA ARG A 127 3.05 6.37 -10.85
C ARG A 127 1.81 7.26 -10.84
N ALA A 128 1.97 8.50 -11.28
CA ALA A 128 0.85 9.38 -11.53
C ALA A 128 0.01 8.86 -12.72
N ILE A 129 -1.30 9.04 -12.65
CA ILE A 129 -2.27 8.63 -13.68
C ILE A 129 -3.22 9.77 -13.98
N MET A 130 -3.67 9.85 -15.22
CA MET A 130 -4.73 10.74 -15.66
C MET A 130 -5.80 9.93 -16.39
N LEU A 131 -7.06 10.21 -16.08
CA LEU A 131 -8.24 9.69 -16.78
C LEU A 131 -8.96 10.84 -17.49
N ASP A 132 -9.20 10.62 -18.78
CA ASP A 132 -10.03 11.46 -19.64
C ASP A 132 -11.29 10.67 -20.02
N GLY A 133 -12.44 11.08 -19.48
CA GLY A 133 -13.74 10.48 -19.80
C GLY A 133 -14.44 11.10 -21.01
N GLY A 134 -13.76 11.93 -21.82
CA GLY A 134 -14.34 12.63 -22.97
C GLY A 134 -15.06 13.95 -22.63
N GLY A 135 -15.04 14.36 -21.36
CA GLY A 135 -15.54 15.65 -20.90
C GLY A 135 -14.48 16.76 -20.91
N THR A 136 -14.82 17.90 -20.29
CA THR A 136 -13.89 19.03 -20.12
C THR A 136 -12.91 18.82 -18.96
N GLY A 137 -13.22 17.90 -18.04
CA GLY A 137 -12.37 17.52 -16.93
C GLY A 137 -11.30 16.52 -17.31
N LYS A 138 -10.29 16.41 -16.44
CA LYS A 138 -9.25 15.37 -16.45
C LYS A 138 -9.01 15.01 -15.00
N PHE A 139 -9.22 13.74 -14.66
CA PHE A 139 -9.11 13.24 -13.29
C PHE A 139 -7.72 12.70 -13.06
N TRP A 140 -7.06 13.15 -12.00
CA TRP A 140 -5.69 12.79 -11.69
C TRP A 140 -5.66 11.87 -10.48
N GLY A 141 -4.67 10.99 -10.45
CA GLY A 141 -4.49 10.06 -9.35
C GLY A 141 -3.08 9.52 -9.27
N ILE A 142 -2.85 8.68 -8.27
CA ILE A 142 -1.63 7.87 -8.15
C ILE A 142 -2.01 6.39 -8.13
N VAL A 143 -1.20 5.56 -8.76
CA VAL A 143 -1.38 4.10 -8.81
C VAL A 143 -0.16 3.42 -8.24
N LEU A 144 -0.40 2.41 -7.40
CA LEU A 144 0.62 1.56 -6.80
C LEU A 144 0.62 0.17 -7.45
N TRP A 145 1.81 -0.28 -7.84
CA TRP A 145 2.10 -1.67 -8.16
C TRP A 145 3.10 -2.19 -7.15
N ARG A 146 2.78 -3.33 -6.52
CA ARG A 146 3.73 -4.05 -5.70
C ARG A 146 4.64 -4.92 -6.56
N ASN A 147 5.84 -5.16 -6.09
CA ASN A 147 6.77 -6.08 -6.71
C ASN A 147 6.48 -7.53 -6.30
N VAL A 148 6.03 -8.36 -7.25
CA VAL A 148 5.89 -9.81 -7.04
C VAL A 148 6.93 -10.52 -7.87
N LYS A 149 8.05 -10.87 -7.25
CA LYS A 149 9.16 -11.62 -7.88
C LYS A 149 9.70 -10.95 -9.16
N GLY A 150 9.78 -9.62 -9.17
CA GLY A 150 10.28 -8.83 -10.29
C GLY A 150 9.20 -8.40 -11.30
N ALA A 151 7.93 -8.74 -11.07
CA ALA A 151 6.80 -8.36 -11.91
C ALA A 151 5.85 -7.39 -11.18
N PRO A 152 5.29 -6.38 -11.87
CA PRO A 152 4.35 -5.44 -11.28
C PRO A 152 3.00 -6.12 -11.02
N ALA A 153 2.47 -5.97 -9.81
CA ALA A 153 1.12 -6.41 -9.47
C ALA A 153 0.31 -5.22 -8.93
N TYR A 154 -0.79 -4.89 -9.62
CA TYR A 154 -1.65 -3.77 -9.27
C TYR A 154 -2.19 -3.91 -7.83
N VAL A 155 -2.05 -2.84 -7.03
CA VAL A 155 -2.57 -2.78 -5.66
C VAL A 155 -3.82 -1.91 -5.59
N GLY A 156 -3.78 -0.72 -6.19
CA GLY A 156 -4.87 0.24 -6.11
C GLY A 156 -4.51 1.61 -6.65
N THR A 157 -5.51 2.47 -6.69
CA THR A 157 -5.39 3.88 -7.08
C THR A 157 -5.93 4.78 -5.97
N VAL A 158 -5.36 5.98 -5.86
CA VAL A 158 -5.95 7.09 -5.10
C VAL A 158 -6.35 8.16 -6.10
N ASP A 159 -7.60 8.60 -6.04
CA ASP A 159 -8.13 9.71 -6.83
C ASP A 159 -7.81 11.04 -6.14
N LEU A 160 -7.16 11.95 -6.86
CA LEU A 160 -6.86 13.31 -6.42
C LEU A 160 -7.83 14.33 -7.01
N GLY A 161 -8.77 13.90 -7.85
CA GLY A 161 -9.87 14.70 -8.37
C GLY A 161 -9.59 15.35 -9.73
N ASP A 162 -10.47 16.27 -10.10
CA ASP A 162 -10.47 16.95 -11.39
C ASP A 162 -9.50 18.15 -11.39
N ARG A 163 -8.64 18.19 -12.42
CA ARG A 163 -7.62 19.22 -12.67
C ARG A 163 -6.55 19.34 -11.58
N THR A 164 -6.08 18.21 -11.03
CA THR A 164 -5.03 18.20 -10.00
C THR A 164 -3.71 17.61 -10.55
N PRO A 165 -3.00 18.32 -11.45
CA PRO A 165 -1.79 17.79 -12.07
C PRO A 165 -0.73 17.47 -11.01
N ILE A 166 -0.18 16.26 -11.12
CA ILE A 166 0.88 15.78 -10.24
C ILE A 166 2.22 16.21 -10.82
N GLU A 167 3.03 16.88 -10.02
CA GLU A 167 4.34 17.39 -10.42
C GLU A 167 5.46 16.42 -10.04
N LYS A 168 5.33 15.73 -8.89
CA LYS A 168 6.37 14.86 -8.37
C LYS A 168 5.79 13.72 -7.56
N VAL A 169 6.44 12.56 -7.66
CA VAL A 169 6.24 11.42 -6.77
C VAL A 169 7.61 10.92 -6.28
N THR A 170 7.71 10.54 -5.02
CA THR A 170 8.89 9.87 -4.44
C THR A 170 8.46 8.76 -3.50
N ILE A 171 9.28 7.73 -3.36
CA ILE A 171 9.13 6.69 -2.34
C ILE A 171 10.39 6.67 -1.49
N SER A 172 10.22 6.77 -0.17
CA SER A 172 11.33 6.68 0.79
C SER A 172 10.79 6.25 2.15
N ALA A 173 11.55 5.40 2.86
CA ALA A 173 11.23 4.97 4.23
C ALA A 173 9.79 4.41 4.38
N GLY A 174 9.32 3.61 3.41
CA GLY A 174 7.98 3.01 3.45
C GLY A 174 6.84 4.02 3.27
N GLN A 175 7.14 5.21 2.75
CA GLN A 175 6.15 6.27 2.49
C GLN A 175 6.32 6.81 1.07
N ALA A 176 5.20 7.23 0.50
CA ALA A 176 5.18 7.97 -0.75
C ALA A 176 4.92 9.45 -0.48
N GLN A 177 5.69 10.33 -1.10
CA GLN A 177 5.40 11.77 -1.14
C GLN A 177 4.93 12.14 -2.54
N VAL A 178 3.83 12.89 -2.62
CA VAL A 178 3.20 13.30 -3.87
C VAL A 178 3.00 14.81 -3.83
N VAL A 179 3.60 15.50 -4.79
CA VAL A 179 3.44 16.95 -4.98
C VAL A 179 2.49 17.17 -6.15
N TYR A 180 1.42 17.91 -5.93
CA TYR A 180 0.42 18.20 -6.94
C TYR A 180 -0.23 19.56 -6.74
N LEU A 181 -0.74 20.12 -7.82
CA LEU A 181 -1.49 21.37 -7.79
C LEU A 181 -2.95 21.09 -7.47
N THR A 182 -3.54 21.95 -6.64
CA THR A 182 -4.93 21.87 -6.23
C THR A 182 -5.49 23.26 -5.89
N ARG A 183 -6.70 23.29 -5.37
CA ARG A 183 -7.48 24.49 -5.08
C ARG A 183 -8.16 24.40 -3.71
N PRO A 184 -8.51 25.55 -3.10
CA PRO A 184 -9.47 25.57 -2.00
C PRO A 184 -10.79 24.92 -2.41
N ASP A 185 -11.48 24.26 -1.48
CA ASP A 185 -12.72 23.53 -1.76
C ASP A 185 -13.84 24.43 -2.35
N ASP A 186 -13.82 25.72 -2.03
CA ASP A 186 -14.77 26.74 -2.48
C ASP A 186 -14.31 27.55 -3.71
N ALA A 187 -13.11 27.27 -4.24
CA ALA A 187 -12.55 27.98 -5.38
C ALA A 187 -13.13 27.52 -6.72
N SER A 188 -13.01 28.40 -7.73
CA SER A 188 -13.39 28.08 -9.11
C SER A 188 -12.56 26.94 -9.70
N MET A 189 -13.13 26.17 -10.64
CA MET A 189 -12.45 25.02 -11.28
C MET A 189 -11.19 25.40 -12.08
N VAL A 190 -10.96 26.67 -12.39
CA VAL A 190 -9.78 27.16 -13.13
C VAL A 190 -8.65 27.62 -12.21
N GLU A 191 -8.87 27.68 -10.91
CA GLU A 191 -7.93 28.24 -9.94
C GLU A 191 -7.09 27.11 -9.35
N LEU A 192 -5.80 27.03 -9.70
CA LEU A 192 -4.83 26.07 -9.12
C LEU A 192 -3.76 26.83 -8.35
N VAL A 193 -4.14 27.36 -7.19
CA VAL A 193 -3.33 28.28 -6.38
C VAL A 193 -2.66 27.61 -5.18
N ILE A 194 -2.78 26.28 -5.06
CA ILE A 194 -2.18 25.50 -3.98
C ILE A 194 -1.26 24.44 -4.57
N GLU A 195 0.00 24.43 -4.13
CA GLU A 195 0.88 23.27 -4.24
C GLU A 195 0.75 22.46 -2.95
N ARG A 196 0.23 21.23 -3.07
CA ARG A 196 0.11 20.29 -1.95
C ARG A 196 1.20 19.24 -2.03
N THR A 197 1.91 19.05 -0.93
CA THR A 197 2.78 17.89 -0.69
C THR A 197 2.06 16.93 0.26
N ALA A 198 1.48 15.86 -0.28
CA ALA A 198 0.79 14.84 0.49
C ALA A 198 1.70 13.62 0.74
N THR A 199 1.58 13.04 1.93
CA THR A 199 2.30 11.83 2.34
C THR A 199 1.33 10.66 2.43
N TYR A 200 1.67 9.57 1.76
CA TYR A 200 0.90 8.35 1.70
C TYR A 200 1.65 7.17 2.31
N ARG A 201 0.92 6.24 2.88
CA ARG A 201 1.44 4.95 3.36
C ARG A 201 0.51 3.82 2.96
N LEU A 202 1.08 2.67 2.64
CA LEU A 202 0.29 1.45 2.46
C LEU A 202 -0.17 0.94 3.83
N ILE A 203 -1.47 0.98 4.09
CA ILE A 203 -2.10 0.46 5.30
C ILE A 203 -3.01 -0.70 4.89
N GLY A 204 -2.64 -1.91 5.27
CA GLY A 204 -3.23 -3.12 4.70
C GLY A 204 -2.96 -3.21 3.20
N ASN A 205 -4.01 -3.18 2.38
CA ASN A 205 -3.91 -3.18 0.92
C ASN A 205 -4.37 -1.86 0.28
N LYS A 206 -4.38 -0.77 1.06
CA LYS A 206 -4.83 0.55 0.59
C LYS A 206 -3.75 1.58 0.81
N LEU A 207 -3.52 2.41 -0.21
CA LEU A 207 -2.67 3.58 -0.10
C LEU A 207 -3.50 4.69 0.56
N GLU A 208 -3.13 5.06 1.78
CA GLU A 208 -3.86 6.04 2.59
C GLU A 208 -3.02 7.31 2.76
N GLU A 209 -3.65 8.46 2.59
CA GLU A 209 -3.04 9.75 2.94
C GLU A 209 -2.95 9.84 4.47
N ILE A 210 -1.74 10.10 4.99
CA ILE A 210 -1.48 10.21 6.43
C ILE A 210 -1.17 11.66 6.85
N GLY A 211 -1.10 12.59 5.90
CA GLY A 211 -0.91 14.01 6.15
C GLY A 211 -0.45 14.76 4.90
N TYR A 212 -0.54 16.09 4.93
CA TYR A 212 -0.10 16.94 3.85
C TYR A 212 0.38 18.31 4.35
N VAL A 213 1.08 19.03 3.49
CA VAL A 213 1.45 20.44 3.65
C VAL A 213 1.07 21.20 2.40
N ASP A 214 0.40 22.34 2.56
CA ASP A 214 0.00 23.22 1.48
C ASP A 214 0.86 24.47 1.43
N LYS A 215 1.14 24.94 0.22
CA LYS A 215 1.82 26.21 -0.05
C LYS A 215 1.11 26.95 -1.18
N PRO A 216 1.17 28.30 -1.20
CA PRO A 216 0.71 29.07 -2.34
C PRO A 216 1.46 28.68 -3.62
N HIS A 217 0.73 28.56 -4.72
CA HIS A 217 1.24 28.37 -6.07
C HIS A 217 0.83 29.59 -6.92
N SER A 218 1.79 30.17 -7.66
CA SER A 218 1.65 31.46 -8.35
C SER A 218 1.95 31.37 -9.83
#